data_AF-A0A9D2PYN1-F1
#
_entry.id   AF-A0A9D2PYN1-F1
#
_cell.length_a   1.000
_cell.length_b   1.000
_cell.length_c   1.000
_cell.angle_alpha   90.00
_cell.angle_beta   90.00
_cell.angle_gamma   90.00
#
_symmetry.space_group_name_H-M   'P 1'
#
loop_
_entity.id
_entity.type
_entity.pdbx_description
1 polymer ?
#
loop_
_entity_poly.entity_id
_entity_poly.type
_entity_poly.pdbx_seq_one_letter_code
_entity_poly.pdbx_strand_id
1 'polypeptide(L)'
;MTEPVRTSHRLQLPRDTDPAEVLTMIRNVRPEAREHEEGVIELGEDVRLVPDRTPRGVGRWTLETPQVREDPAPEGMGDSHGYARAFPEGMPFGVERDSLDLAWSLARRLYGAVVTDGHVRLEPHPYHVRDLTVTSPHALAPESLAQLIAPLEPEAELDRVPEDAPRAGYGLTAPLAGGDVIEVRVGRSSRPAALTALDWLEDAVDYQLVHVTADEEEDAIETPDAATVERWQDAYRRIGLIAGLITESVGGYVTDLEGLLVDPADLA
;
A
#
# COMPACT_ATOMS: atom_id res chain seq x y z
N MET A 1 -28.03 -19.57 -14.78
CA MET A 1 -26.93 -18.97 -13.99
C MET A 1 -27.44 -18.89 -12.57
N THR A 2 -26.83 -19.66 -11.67
CA THR A 2 -27.07 -19.52 -10.23
C THR A 2 -26.38 -18.22 -9.79
N GLU A 3 -27.06 -17.37 -9.02
CA GLU A 3 -26.40 -16.20 -8.45
C GLU A 3 -25.19 -16.65 -7.62
N PRO A 4 -24.03 -15.96 -7.72
CA PRO A 4 -22.87 -16.29 -6.89
C PRO A 4 -23.25 -16.12 -5.42
N VAL A 5 -22.76 -17.04 -4.57
CA VAL A 5 -22.88 -16.90 -3.12
C VAL A 5 -22.18 -15.59 -2.73
N ARG A 6 -22.84 -14.74 -1.96
CA ARG A 6 -22.26 -13.46 -1.49
C ARG A 6 -21.82 -13.59 -0.05
N THR A 7 -20.76 -12.86 0.30
CA THR A 7 -20.35 -12.67 1.69
C THR A 7 -20.26 -11.19 2.04
N SER A 8 -20.10 -10.89 3.32
CA SER A 8 -20.05 -9.52 3.83
C SER A 8 -19.01 -9.39 4.92
N HIS A 9 -18.07 -8.49 4.69
CA HIS A 9 -17.08 -8.05 5.67
C HIS A 9 -17.41 -6.63 6.12
N ARG A 10 -16.76 -6.15 7.18
CA ARG A 10 -17.00 -4.80 7.69
C ARG A 10 -15.70 -4.03 7.80
N LEU A 11 -15.61 -2.95 7.03
CA LEU A 11 -14.59 -1.93 7.22
C LEU A 11 -15.03 -1.02 8.38
N GLN A 12 -14.17 -0.83 9.36
CA GLN A 12 -14.39 0.03 10.51
C GLN A 12 -13.28 1.08 10.59
N LEU A 13 -13.63 2.32 10.30
CA LEU A 13 -12.74 3.49 10.35
C LEU A 13 -13.13 4.39 11.52
N PRO A 14 -12.26 5.35 11.90
CA PRO A 14 -12.61 6.43 12.81
C PRO A 14 -13.94 7.12 12.45
N ARG A 15 -14.65 7.63 13.45
CA ARG A 15 -16.01 8.18 13.26
C ARG A 15 -16.00 9.54 12.55
N ASP A 16 -14.84 10.18 12.48
CA ASP A 16 -14.59 11.46 11.83
C ASP A 16 -14.01 11.30 10.42
N THR A 17 -13.76 10.07 9.96
CA THR A 17 -13.34 9.81 8.58
C THR A 17 -14.39 10.32 7.59
N ASP A 18 -13.97 11.17 6.66
CA ASP A 18 -14.85 11.69 5.61
C ASP A 18 -15.15 10.59 4.56
N PRO A 19 -16.42 10.25 4.30
CA PRO A 19 -16.76 9.31 3.23
C PRO A 19 -16.19 9.70 1.85
N ALA A 20 -16.03 11.00 1.57
CA ALA A 20 -15.44 11.47 0.32
C ALA A 20 -13.94 11.14 0.22
N GLU A 21 -13.23 11.11 1.35
CA GLU A 21 -11.84 10.68 1.43
C GLU A 21 -11.73 9.19 1.11
N VAL A 22 -12.61 8.35 1.69
CA VAL A 22 -12.66 6.91 1.40
C VAL A 22 -12.87 6.65 -0.09
N LEU A 23 -13.83 7.35 -0.73
CA LEU A 23 -14.06 7.24 -2.17
C LEU A 23 -12.83 7.68 -2.99
N THR A 24 -12.17 8.75 -2.56
CA THR A 24 -10.97 9.27 -3.23
C THR A 24 -9.85 8.23 -3.19
N MET A 25 -9.59 7.63 -2.02
CA MET A 25 -8.59 6.58 -1.85
C MET A 25 -8.91 5.33 -2.67
N ILE A 26 -10.17 4.90 -2.69
CA ILE A 26 -10.62 3.78 -3.52
C ILE A 26 -10.30 4.05 -5.01
N ARG A 27 -10.52 5.28 -5.49
CA ARG A 27 -10.27 5.65 -6.89
C ARG A 27 -8.80 5.64 -7.28
N ASN A 28 -7.87 5.66 -6.33
CA ASN A 28 -6.45 5.47 -6.63
C ASN A 28 -6.16 4.10 -7.25
N VAL A 29 -6.91 3.06 -6.86
CA VAL A 29 -6.70 1.67 -7.31
C VAL A 29 -7.87 1.10 -8.11
N ARG A 30 -9.04 1.74 -8.02
CA ARG A 30 -10.25 1.44 -8.80
C ARG A 30 -10.82 2.74 -9.39
N PRO A 31 -10.21 3.31 -10.44
CA PRO A 31 -10.61 4.62 -11.00
C PRO A 31 -12.08 4.69 -11.43
N GLU A 32 -12.66 3.56 -11.82
CA GLU A 32 -14.06 3.46 -12.22
C GLU A 32 -15.05 3.41 -11.06
N ALA A 33 -14.60 3.42 -9.80
CA ALA A 33 -15.47 3.36 -8.63
C ALA A 33 -16.42 4.57 -8.56
N ARG A 34 -17.69 4.30 -8.25
CA ARG A 34 -18.76 5.31 -8.27
C ARG A 34 -19.55 5.29 -6.98
N GLU A 35 -19.84 6.47 -6.47
CA GLU A 35 -20.84 6.64 -5.43
C GLU A 35 -22.23 6.69 -6.06
N HIS A 36 -23.16 5.97 -5.44
CA HIS A 36 -24.57 5.92 -5.79
C HIS A 36 -25.42 6.55 -4.69
N GLU A 37 -26.75 6.40 -4.82
CA GLU A 37 -27.68 6.84 -3.79
C GLU A 37 -27.27 6.31 -2.41
N GLU A 38 -27.54 7.12 -1.38
CA GLU A 38 -27.30 6.77 0.02
C GLU A 38 -25.83 6.54 0.43
N GLY A 39 -24.87 6.89 -0.44
CA GLY A 39 -23.43 6.80 -0.17
C GLY A 39 -22.84 5.41 -0.41
N VAL A 40 -23.56 4.53 -1.11
CA VAL A 40 -23.04 3.23 -1.54
C VAL A 40 -21.96 3.44 -2.60
N ILE A 41 -20.80 2.82 -2.42
CA ILE A 41 -19.71 2.88 -3.40
C ILE A 41 -19.65 1.55 -4.15
N GLU A 42 -19.90 1.59 -5.45
CA GLU A 42 -19.72 0.45 -6.37
C GLU A 42 -18.24 0.39 -6.79
N LEU A 43 -17.61 -0.77 -6.59
CA LEU A 43 -16.18 -0.99 -6.85
C LEU A 43 -15.92 -1.74 -8.17
N GLY A 44 -16.97 -2.29 -8.78
CA GLY A 44 -16.89 -3.20 -9.94
C GLY A 44 -16.99 -4.67 -9.52
N GLU A 45 -17.11 -5.57 -10.49
CA GLU A 45 -17.15 -7.04 -10.26
C GLU A 45 -18.17 -7.52 -9.22
N ASP A 46 -19.34 -6.86 -9.18
CA ASP A 46 -20.41 -7.09 -8.19
C ASP A 46 -20.00 -6.82 -6.73
N VAL A 47 -18.96 -6.01 -6.51
CA VAL A 47 -18.46 -5.57 -5.21
C VAL A 47 -18.95 -4.17 -4.88
N ARG A 48 -19.45 -3.99 -3.65
CA ARG A 48 -19.92 -2.70 -3.15
C ARG A 48 -19.55 -2.47 -1.70
N LEU A 49 -19.35 -1.21 -1.35
CA LEU A 49 -19.11 -0.72 0.01
C LEU A 49 -20.32 0.08 0.49
N VAL A 50 -21.10 -0.48 1.41
CA VAL A 50 -22.39 0.06 1.87
C VAL A 50 -22.21 0.72 3.24
N PRO A 51 -22.41 2.04 3.38
CA PRO A 51 -22.23 2.73 4.66
C PRO A 51 -23.31 2.32 5.69
N ASP A 52 -22.92 2.16 6.96
CA ASP A 52 -23.85 2.03 8.07
C ASP A 52 -24.38 3.42 8.45
N ARG A 53 -25.60 3.71 8.01
CA ARG A 53 -26.23 5.03 8.17
C ARG A 53 -26.84 5.26 9.56
N THR A 54 -26.71 4.30 10.47
CA THR A 54 -27.19 4.49 11.84
C THR A 54 -26.26 5.45 12.59
N PRO A 55 -26.74 6.20 13.60
CA PRO A 55 -25.87 7.07 14.40
C PRO A 55 -24.70 6.34 15.10
N ARG A 56 -24.85 5.03 15.33
CA ARG A 56 -23.81 4.15 15.90
C ARG A 56 -22.91 3.51 14.83
N GLY A 57 -23.30 3.65 13.57
CA GLY A 57 -22.68 3.12 12.38
C GLY A 57 -21.66 4.04 11.71
N VAL A 58 -21.60 5.30 12.12
CA VAL A 58 -20.64 6.29 11.58
C VAL A 58 -19.22 5.71 11.55
N GLY A 59 -18.55 5.81 10.41
CA GLY A 59 -17.23 5.24 10.17
C GLY A 59 -17.26 3.74 9.83
N ARG A 60 -18.43 3.13 9.60
CA ARG A 60 -18.53 1.71 9.25
C ARG A 60 -19.13 1.53 7.87
N TRP A 61 -18.55 0.60 7.12
CA TRP A 61 -19.08 0.15 5.86
C TRP A 61 -19.14 -1.37 5.83
N THR A 62 -20.17 -1.91 5.19
CA THR A 62 -20.25 -3.31 4.83
C THR A 62 -19.66 -3.48 3.44
N LEU A 63 -18.55 -4.21 3.35
CA LEU A 63 -18.00 -4.67 2.08
C LEU A 63 -18.77 -5.92 1.67
N GLU A 64 -19.57 -5.81 0.62
CA GLU A 64 -20.27 -6.95 0.03
C GLU A 64 -19.59 -7.38 -1.25
N THR A 65 -19.25 -8.66 -1.36
CA THR A 65 -18.46 -9.22 -2.47
C THR A 65 -18.92 -10.65 -2.77
N PRO A 66 -18.80 -11.15 -4.02
CA PRO A 66 -18.92 -12.58 -4.29
C PRO A 66 -17.96 -13.38 -3.41
N GLN A 67 -18.45 -14.47 -2.81
CA GLN A 67 -17.62 -15.38 -2.04
C GLN A 67 -16.84 -16.28 -3.00
N VAL A 68 -15.52 -16.23 -2.91
CA VAL A 68 -14.59 -17.04 -3.71
C VAL A 68 -13.49 -17.52 -2.78
N ARG A 69 -13.55 -18.83 -2.46
CA ARG A 69 -12.60 -19.49 -1.56
C ARG A 69 -11.78 -20.52 -2.30
N GLU A 70 -10.50 -20.61 -1.95
CA GLU A 70 -9.63 -21.72 -2.32
C GLU A 70 -9.31 -22.60 -1.11
N ASP A 71 -8.38 -23.54 -1.29
CA ASP A 71 -7.92 -24.40 -0.20
C ASP A 71 -7.36 -23.55 0.97
N PRO A 72 -7.42 -24.06 2.22
CA PRO A 72 -6.81 -23.38 3.35
C PRO A 72 -5.32 -23.09 3.14
N ALA A 73 -4.81 -22.06 3.81
CA ALA A 73 -3.38 -21.77 3.79
C ALA A 73 -2.57 -22.99 4.29
N PRO A 74 -1.46 -23.34 3.63
CA PRO A 74 -0.56 -24.38 4.12
C PRO A 74 -0.07 -24.08 5.54
N GLU A 75 0.09 -25.12 6.36
CA GLU A 75 0.65 -24.97 7.71
C GLU A 75 2.05 -24.34 7.64
N GLY A 76 2.27 -23.30 8.45
CA GLY A 76 3.57 -22.61 8.55
C GLY A 76 3.83 -21.57 7.44
N MET A 77 2.89 -21.33 6.52
CA MET A 77 3.00 -20.22 5.59
C MET A 77 2.81 -18.88 6.32
N GLY A 78 3.73 -17.94 6.11
CA GLY A 78 3.62 -16.58 6.63
C GLY A 78 2.43 -15.81 6.04
N ASP A 79 1.83 -14.94 6.85
CA ASP A 79 0.65 -14.16 6.46
C ASP A 79 0.56 -12.86 7.25
N SER A 80 1.07 -11.79 6.66
CA SER A 80 1.03 -10.44 7.22
C SER A 80 -0.37 -9.87 7.41
N HIS A 81 -1.35 -10.37 6.65
CA HIS A 81 -2.70 -9.81 6.66
C HIS A 81 -3.61 -10.51 7.70
N GLY A 82 -3.20 -11.67 8.21
CA GLY A 82 -3.95 -12.46 9.20
C GLY A 82 -5.14 -13.25 8.63
N TYR A 83 -5.20 -13.40 7.32
CA TYR A 83 -6.23 -14.17 6.63
C TYR A 83 -6.22 -15.67 6.93
N ALA A 84 -5.07 -16.32 7.07
CA ALA A 84 -4.97 -17.73 7.44
C ALA A 84 -5.66 -17.99 8.80
N ARG A 85 -5.51 -17.05 9.74
CA ARG A 85 -6.19 -17.06 11.04
C ARG A 85 -7.68 -16.74 10.90
N ALA A 86 -8.05 -15.82 10.02
CA ALA A 86 -9.43 -15.36 9.84
C ALA A 86 -10.30 -16.30 8.98
N PHE A 87 -9.69 -17.10 8.13
CA PHE A 87 -10.32 -17.98 7.14
C PHE A 87 -9.72 -19.40 7.16
N PRO A 88 -9.78 -20.11 8.31
CA PRO A 88 -9.11 -21.40 8.48
C PRO A 88 -9.67 -22.53 7.60
N GLU A 89 -10.89 -22.38 7.08
CA GLU A 89 -11.58 -23.37 6.25
C GLU A 89 -11.39 -23.17 4.74
N GLY A 90 -10.78 -22.06 4.33
CA GLY A 90 -10.51 -21.76 2.92
C GLY A 90 -10.16 -20.29 2.70
N MET A 91 -9.06 -20.02 2.02
CA MET A 91 -8.55 -18.65 1.85
C MET A 91 -9.42 -17.84 0.89
N PRO A 92 -9.63 -16.53 1.13
CA PRO A 92 -10.19 -15.64 0.12
C PRO A 92 -9.31 -15.66 -1.14
N PHE A 93 -9.95 -15.72 -2.31
CA PHE A 93 -9.28 -15.73 -3.60
C PHE A 93 -9.99 -14.81 -4.61
N GLY A 94 -9.29 -14.43 -5.69
CA GLY A 94 -9.84 -13.61 -6.78
C GLY A 94 -10.49 -12.32 -6.26
N VAL A 95 -11.70 -12.02 -6.75
CA VAL A 95 -12.45 -10.80 -6.39
C VAL A 95 -12.64 -10.63 -4.88
N GLU A 96 -12.81 -11.72 -4.13
CA GLU A 96 -12.96 -11.63 -2.68
C GLU A 96 -11.65 -11.19 -2.01
N ARG A 97 -10.53 -11.78 -2.44
CA ARG A 97 -9.20 -11.42 -1.94
C ARG A 97 -8.87 -9.98 -2.26
N ASP A 98 -9.03 -9.59 -3.52
CA ASP A 98 -8.75 -8.22 -3.98
C ASP A 98 -9.59 -7.18 -3.22
N SER A 99 -10.84 -7.53 -2.87
CA SER A 99 -11.73 -6.66 -2.10
C SER A 99 -11.30 -6.54 -0.63
N LEU A 100 -10.87 -7.64 -0.03
CA LEU A 100 -10.36 -7.67 1.34
C LEU A 100 -9.03 -6.92 1.44
N ASP A 101 -8.13 -7.10 0.48
CA ASP A 101 -6.84 -6.40 0.42
C ASP A 101 -7.09 -4.88 0.34
N LEU A 102 -7.98 -4.42 -0.54
CA LEU A 102 -8.38 -3.00 -0.57
C LEU A 102 -8.92 -2.50 0.79
N ALA A 103 -9.82 -3.26 1.43
CA ALA A 103 -10.35 -2.89 2.74
C ALA A 103 -9.27 -2.86 3.82
N TRP A 104 -8.30 -3.78 3.75
CA TRP A 104 -7.14 -3.84 4.65
C TRP A 104 -6.23 -2.62 4.45
N SER A 105 -5.93 -2.24 3.21
CA SER A 105 -5.14 -1.04 2.87
C SER A 105 -5.80 0.24 3.39
N LEU A 106 -7.12 0.38 3.17
CA LEU A 106 -7.91 1.50 3.68
C LEU A 106 -7.90 1.54 5.21
N ALA A 107 -8.10 0.39 5.86
CA ALA A 107 -8.01 0.29 7.31
C ALA A 107 -6.61 0.68 7.81
N ARG A 108 -5.54 0.25 7.15
CA ARG A 108 -4.17 0.61 7.52
C ARG A 108 -3.94 2.12 7.45
N ARG A 109 -4.30 2.74 6.33
CA ARG A 109 -4.05 4.16 6.07
C ARG A 109 -4.93 5.08 6.90
N LEU A 110 -6.16 4.66 7.21
CA LEU A 110 -7.13 5.44 7.96
C LEU A 110 -7.27 4.98 9.42
N TYR A 111 -6.28 4.23 9.94
CA TYR A 111 -6.22 3.78 11.34
C TYR A 111 -7.48 3.02 11.82
N GLY A 112 -8.02 2.20 10.92
CA GLY A 112 -9.20 1.37 11.09
C GLY A 112 -8.89 -0.11 11.26
N ALA A 113 -9.91 -0.92 10.97
CA ALA A 113 -9.85 -2.38 11.02
C ALA A 113 -10.86 -3.02 10.06
N VAL A 114 -10.62 -4.27 9.71
CA VAL A 114 -11.57 -5.11 8.96
C VAL A 114 -12.11 -6.18 9.90
N VAL A 115 -13.42 -6.40 9.90
CA VAL A 115 -14.06 -7.54 10.56
C VAL A 115 -14.60 -8.47 9.48
N THR A 116 -14.09 -9.70 9.44
CA THR A 116 -14.46 -10.69 8.43
C THR A 116 -15.90 -11.20 8.63
N ASP A 117 -16.37 -11.99 7.67
CA ASP A 117 -17.69 -12.64 7.72
C ASP A 117 -17.76 -13.64 8.87
N GLY A 118 -16.63 -14.31 9.16
CA GLY A 118 -16.41 -15.14 10.36
C GLY A 118 -16.23 -14.35 11.67
N HIS A 119 -16.45 -13.03 11.67
CA HIS A 119 -16.32 -12.13 12.83
C HIS A 119 -14.90 -12.03 13.42
N VAL A 120 -13.88 -12.41 12.65
CA VAL A 120 -12.49 -12.21 13.04
C VAL A 120 -12.08 -10.78 12.72
N ARG A 121 -11.44 -10.11 13.68
CA ARG A 121 -10.94 -8.75 13.51
C ARG A 121 -9.49 -8.77 13.04
N LEU A 122 -9.22 -7.99 11.99
CA LEU A 122 -7.91 -7.70 11.41
C LEU A 122 -7.61 -6.22 11.68
N GLU A 123 -6.54 -5.95 12.39
CA GLU A 123 -6.09 -4.58 12.74
C GLU A 123 -4.73 -4.34 12.08
N PRO A 124 -4.70 -3.83 10.83
CA PRO A 124 -3.44 -3.56 10.16
C PRO A 124 -2.61 -2.54 10.92
N HIS A 125 -1.34 -2.84 11.13
CA HIS A 125 -0.42 -1.87 11.71
C HIS A 125 -0.08 -0.77 10.68
N PRO A 126 -0.10 0.54 11.04
CA PRO A 126 0.11 1.63 10.07
C PRO A 126 1.42 1.53 9.29
N TYR A 127 2.51 1.12 9.96
CA TYR A 127 3.85 0.97 9.39
C TYR A 127 4.14 -0.43 8.82
N HIS A 128 3.11 -1.25 8.59
CA HIS A 128 3.32 -2.58 8.00
C HIS A 128 3.80 -2.46 6.55
N VAL A 129 3.20 -1.55 5.79
CA VAL A 129 3.67 -1.19 4.44
C VAL A 129 4.46 0.10 4.55
N ARG A 130 5.77 0.02 4.32
CA ARG A 130 6.70 1.15 4.47
C ARG A 130 7.15 1.71 3.12
N ASP A 131 7.03 0.90 2.09
CA ASP A 131 7.54 1.18 0.77
C ASP A 131 6.75 2.29 0.09
N LEU A 132 7.47 3.16 -0.60
CA LEU A 132 6.91 4.27 -1.37
C LEU A 132 7.47 4.24 -2.79
N THR A 133 6.70 4.76 -3.73
CA THR A 133 7.15 5.01 -5.10
C THR A 133 6.90 6.46 -5.44
N VAL A 134 7.96 7.16 -5.86
CA VAL A 134 7.83 8.50 -6.46
C VAL A 134 7.77 8.32 -7.98
N THR A 135 6.61 8.59 -8.59
CA THR A 135 6.46 8.60 -10.04
C THR A 135 6.64 10.01 -10.57
N SER A 136 7.64 10.20 -11.44
CA SER A 136 8.09 11.52 -11.90
C SER A 136 8.25 11.59 -13.42
N PRO A 137 8.03 12.75 -14.06
CA PRO A 137 8.40 12.96 -15.46
C PRO A 137 9.91 13.11 -15.67
N HIS A 138 10.71 13.14 -14.60
CA HIS A 138 12.13 13.49 -14.66
C HIS A 138 13.01 12.44 -13.99
N ALA A 139 13.85 11.79 -14.80
CA ALA A 139 14.89 10.87 -14.34
C ALA A 139 16.19 11.63 -14.01
N LEU A 140 16.68 11.45 -12.79
CA LEU A 140 18.01 11.88 -12.39
C LEU A 140 19.08 10.97 -12.99
N ALA A 141 20.29 11.50 -13.15
CA ALA A 141 21.45 10.65 -13.34
C ALA A 141 21.79 9.96 -12.00
N PRO A 142 22.41 8.76 -12.02
CA PRO A 142 22.77 8.03 -10.81
C PRO A 142 23.56 8.89 -9.81
N GLU A 143 24.58 9.61 -10.29
CA GLU A 143 25.44 10.44 -9.45
C GLU A 143 24.68 11.65 -8.88
N SER A 144 23.69 12.17 -9.61
CA SER A 144 22.84 13.25 -9.13
C SER A 144 21.89 12.77 -8.03
N LEU A 145 21.34 11.55 -8.14
CA LEU A 145 20.54 10.96 -7.06
C LEU A 145 21.39 10.74 -5.81
N ALA A 146 22.60 10.19 -5.96
CA ALA A 146 23.51 9.98 -4.83
C ALA A 146 23.89 11.30 -4.14
N GLN A 147 24.19 12.34 -4.92
CA GLN A 147 24.46 13.69 -4.37
C GLN A 147 23.25 14.30 -3.68
N LEU A 148 22.05 14.06 -4.21
CA LEU A 148 20.80 14.53 -3.60
C LEU A 148 20.57 13.85 -2.25
N ILE A 149 20.74 12.54 -2.17
CA ILE A 149 20.45 11.73 -0.98
C ILE A 149 21.53 11.85 0.11
N ALA A 150 22.80 12.06 -0.26
CA ALA A 150 23.94 12.10 0.66
C ALA A 150 23.79 12.95 1.94
N PRO A 151 23.11 14.12 1.95
CA PRO A 151 22.86 14.87 3.17
C PRO A 151 21.96 14.17 4.20
N LEU A 152 21.04 13.31 3.74
CA LEU A 152 20.15 12.51 4.59
C LEU A 152 20.80 11.16 4.91
N GLU A 153 21.39 10.53 3.90
CA GLU A 153 21.93 9.17 3.96
C GLU A 153 23.40 9.18 3.49
N PRO A 154 24.35 9.60 4.34
CA PRO A 154 25.76 9.74 3.96
C PRO A 154 26.46 8.40 3.68
N GLU A 155 25.88 7.30 4.16
CA GLU A 155 26.37 5.93 3.93
C GLU A 155 25.69 5.27 2.72
N ALA A 156 24.86 6.01 1.98
CA ALA A 156 24.24 5.49 0.78
C ALA A 156 25.28 5.24 -0.33
N GLU A 157 25.19 4.08 -0.97
CA GLU A 157 26.07 3.68 -2.05
C GLU A 157 25.27 3.43 -3.33
N LEU A 158 25.79 3.89 -4.48
CA LEU A 158 25.24 3.51 -5.77
C LEU A 158 25.57 2.04 -6.05
N ASP A 159 24.53 1.28 -6.42
CA ASP A 159 24.73 -0.10 -6.86
C ASP A 159 25.47 -0.10 -8.19
N ARG A 160 26.17 -1.19 -8.50
CA ARG A 160 26.84 -1.32 -9.80
C ARG A 160 25.81 -1.29 -10.92
N VAL A 161 25.79 -0.18 -11.65
CA VAL A 161 24.98 -0.03 -12.87
C VAL A 161 25.60 -0.87 -13.98
N PRO A 162 24.89 -1.87 -14.56
CA PRO A 162 25.39 -2.57 -15.74
C PRO A 162 25.66 -1.58 -16.88
N GLU A 163 26.73 -1.78 -17.65
CA GLU A 163 27.12 -0.87 -18.74
C GLU A 163 26.01 -0.68 -19.80
N ASP A 164 25.11 -1.67 -19.93
CA ASP A 164 24.02 -1.70 -20.91
C ASP A 164 22.65 -1.27 -20.34
N ALA A 165 22.60 -0.83 -19.08
CA ALA A 165 21.33 -0.49 -18.45
C ALA A 165 20.68 0.73 -19.13
N PRO A 166 19.34 0.74 -19.31
CA PRO A 166 18.63 1.95 -19.70
C PRO A 166 19.02 3.11 -18.79
N ARG A 167 18.97 4.36 -19.27
CA ARG A 167 19.34 5.56 -18.49
C ARG A 167 18.61 5.66 -17.14
N ALA A 168 17.45 5.02 -17.02
CA ALA A 168 16.66 4.94 -15.79
C ALA A 168 16.97 3.72 -14.90
N GLY A 169 17.64 2.67 -15.38
CA GLY A 169 17.84 1.42 -14.64
C GLY A 169 19.08 1.44 -13.75
N TYR A 170 18.92 1.90 -12.52
CA TYR A 170 20.00 1.89 -11.52
C TYR A 170 19.42 1.80 -10.10
N GLY A 171 20.28 1.48 -9.14
CA GLY A 171 19.92 1.36 -7.73
C GLY A 171 20.86 2.15 -6.83
N LEU A 172 20.38 2.45 -5.64
CA LEU A 172 21.13 3.00 -4.52
C LEU A 172 20.69 2.30 -3.25
N THR A 173 21.64 1.88 -2.42
CA THR A 173 21.37 1.23 -1.15
C THR A 173 21.80 2.13 0.00
N ALA A 174 20.92 2.35 0.98
CA ALA A 174 21.23 3.08 2.21
C ALA A 174 21.05 2.16 3.43
N PRO A 175 22.09 1.95 4.25
CA PRO A 175 21.99 1.05 5.39
C PRO A 175 21.14 1.63 6.53
N LEU A 176 20.39 0.74 7.19
CA LEU A 176 19.67 1.00 8.42
C LEU A 176 20.33 0.25 9.60
N ALA A 177 19.91 0.61 10.81
CA ALA A 177 20.33 -0.13 11.99
C ALA A 177 19.79 -1.57 11.96
N GLY A 178 20.52 -2.53 12.55
CA GLY A 178 20.07 -3.92 12.61
C GLY A 178 20.36 -4.75 11.36
N GLY A 179 20.91 -4.14 10.29
CA GLY A 179 21.25 -4.83 9.05
C GLY A 179 20.20 -4.68 7.95
N ASP A 180 19.07 -4.04 8.25
CA ASP A 180 18.08 -3.65 7.26
C ASP A 180 18.69 -2.62 6.29
N VAL A 181 18.10 -2.49 5.10
CA VAL A 181 18.52 -1.49 4.11
C VAL A 181 17.30 -0.83 3.45
N ILE A 182 17.47 0.42 3.02
CA ILE A 182 16.57 1.06 2.07
C ILE A 182 17.20 0.92 0.68
N GLU A 183 16.49 0.26 -0.22
CA GLU A 183 16.85 0.25 -1.63
C GLU A 183 16.03 1.30 -2.38
N VAL A 184 16.71 2.18 -3.11
CA VAL A 184 16.10 3.10 -4.06
C VAL A 184 16.35 2.57 -5.46
N ARG A 185 15.33 1.98 -6.06
CA ARG A 185 15.38 1.42 -7.41
C ARG A 185 14.77 2.42 -8.38
N VAL A 186 15.55 2.84 -9.37
CA VAL A 186 15.07 3.73 -10.43
C VAL A 186 14.80 2.90 -11.67
N GLY A 187 13.68 3.18 -12.33
CA GLY A 187 13.27 2.43 -13.50
C GLY A 187 12.12 3.09 -14.25
N ARG A 188 11.78 2.54 -15.42
CA ARG A 188 10.60 2.99 -16.17
C ARG A 188 9.35 2.83 -15.29
N SER A 189 8.48 3.82 -15.31
CA SER A 189 7.27 3.78 -14.50
C SER A 189 6.38 2.58 -14.83
N SER A 190 5.86 1.98 -13.77
CA SER A 190 4.79 0.98 -13.78
C SER A 190 3.43 1.57 -14.16
N ARG A 191 3.31 2.90 -14.15
CA ARG A 191 2.10 3.67 -14.49
C ARG A 191 0.95 3.37 -13.51
N PRO A 192 1.10 3.72 -12.22
CA PRO A 192 0.10 3.41 -11.20
C PRO A 192 -1.28 3.96 -11.58
N ALA A 193 -2.33 3.19 -11.24
CA ALA A 193 -3.71 3.50 -11.63
C ALA A 193 -4.15 4.92 -11.23
N ALA A 194 -3.70 5.36 -10.05
CA ALA A 194 -3.93 6.69 -9.48
C ALA A 194 -3.49 7.84 -10.39
N LEU A 195 -2.51 7.60 -11.26
CA LEU A 195 -1.85 8.63 -12.07
C LEU A 195 -2.22 8.56 -13.56
N THR A 196 -3.08 7.61 -13.95
CA THR A 196 -3.42 7.33 -15.36
C THR A 196 -3.98 8.51 -16.14
N ALA A 197 -4.49 9.54 -15.46
CA ALA A 197 -4.96 10.78 -16.07
C ALA A 197 -3.84 11.73 -16.52
N LEU A 198 -2.58 11.47 -16.15
CA LEU A 198 -1.43 12.33 -16.45
C LEU A 198 -0.86 12.00 -17.83
N ASP A 199 -0.67 13.03 -18.65
CA ASP A 199 -0.19 12.92 -20.03
C ASP A 199 1.29 12.52 -20.13
N TRP A 200 2.10 12.90 -19.15
CA TRP A 200 3.52 12.59 -19.08
C TRP A 200 3.83 11.17 -18.55
N LEU A 201 2.80 10.41 -18.12
CA LEU A 201 2.99 9.10 -17.48
C LEU A 201 3.62 8.06 -18.41
N GLU A 202 3.47 8.20 -19.73
CA GLU A 202 3.99 7.22 -20.70
C GLU A 202 5.51 7.04 -20.62
N ASP A 203 6.21 8.15 -20.39
CA ASP A 203 7.67 8.27 -20.34
C ASP A 203 8.19 8.52 -18.91
N ALA A 204 7.32 8.36 -17.91
CA ALA A 204 7.67 8.57 -16.51
C ALA A 204 8.70 7.55 -16.00
N VAL A 205 9.36 7.94 -14.91
CA VAL A 205 10.28 7.13 -14.12
C VAL A 205 9.67 6.89 -12.75
N ASP A 206 9.88 5.70 -12.20
CA ASP A 206 9.58 5.39 -10.81
C ASP A 206 10.88 5.37 -10.01
N TYR A 207 10.89 6.04 -8.86
CA TYR A 207 11.87 5.86 -7.79
C TYR A 207 11.18 5.02 -6.71
N GLN A 208 11.44 3.72 -6.70
CA GLN A 208 10.87 2.79 -5.73
C GLN A 208 11.77 2.74 -4.50
N LEU A 209 11.26 3.15 -3.36
CA LEU A 209 11.94 3.11 -2.07
C LEU A 209 11.41 1.89 -1.30
N VAL A 210 12.26 0.87 -1.19
CA VAL A 210 11.91 -0.44 -0.64
C VAL A 210 12.65 -0.65 0.67
N HIS A 211 11.91 -0.98 1.72
CA HIS A 211 12.52 -1.45 2.96
C HIS A 211 12.84 -2.94 2.84
N VAL A 212 14.12 -3.30 2.87
CA VAL A 212 14.57 -4.69 2.88
C VAL A 212 15.03 -5.03 4.29
N THR A 213 14.29 -5.92 4.96
CA THR A 213 14.61 -6.39 6.31
C THR A 213 15.78 -7.37 6.28
N ALA A 214 16.58 -7.38 7.33
CA ALA A 214 17.64 -8.37 7.51
C ALA A 214 17.08 -9.79 7.71
N ASP A 215 15.87 -9.88 8.26
CA ASP A 215 15.09 -11.11 8.42
C ASP A 215 13.86 -11.05 7.50
N GLU A 216 13.85 -11.88 6.46
CA GLU A 216 12.73 -11.95 5.48
C GLU A 216 11.42 -12.41 6.13
N GLU A 217 11.45 -13.11 7.27
CA GLU A 217 10.24 -13.51 7.99
C GLU A 217 9.52 -12.31 8.63
N GLU A 218 10.20 -11.18 8.80
CA GLU A 218 9.62 -9.97 9.41
C GLU A 218 8.46 -9.41 8.58
N ASP A 219 8.53 -9.50 7.25
CA ASP A 219 7.47 -9.05 6.34
C ASP A 219 6.21 -9.93 6.39
N ALA A 220 6.29 -11.11 7.01
CA ALA A 220 5.16 -12.00 7.21
C ALA A 220 4.47 -11.80 8.58
N ILE A 221 4.96 -10.89 9.42
CA ILE A 221 4.45 -10.69 10.78
C ILE A 221 3.10 -9.97 10.75
N GLU A 222 2.04 -10.67 11.13
CA GLU A 222 0.70 -10.07 11.30
C GLU A 222 0.67 -9.02 12.42
N THR A 223 1.19 -9.37 13.60
CA THR A 223 1.15 -8.54 14.81
C THR A 223 2.58 -8.31 15.31
N PRO A 224 3.21 -7.17 14.97
CA PRO A 224 4.60 -6.90 15.35
C PRO A 224 4.74 -6.62 16.85
N ASP A 225 5.89 -7.01 17.41
CA ASP A 225 6.28 -6.59 18.75
C ASP A 225 6.81 -5.14 18.76
N ALA A 226 7.03 -4.58 19.94
CA ALA A 226 7.43 -3.18 20.08
C ALA A 226 8.78 -2.86 19.39
N ALA A 227 9.72 -3.81 19.38
CA ALA A 227 11.02 -3.60 18.75
C ALA A 227 10.90 -3.60 17.22
N THR A 228 10.05 -4.46 16.67
CA THR A 228 9.73 -4.53 15.24
C THR A 228 9.00 -3.26 14.80
N VAL A 229 8.03 -2.78 15.60
CA VAL A 229 7.34 -1.51 15.35
C VAL A 229 8.32 -0.33 15.31
N GLU A 230 9.30 -0.29 16.22
CA GLU A 230 10.31 0.78 16.24
C GLU A 230 11.17 0.78 14.96
N ARG A 231 11.59 -0.40 14.49
CA ARG A 231 12.31 -0.55 13.21
C ARG A 231 11.46 -0.11 12.02
N TRP A 232 10.22 -0.59 11.94
CA TRP A 232 9.30 -0.20 10.86
C TRP A 232 9.04 1.30 10.83
N GLN A 233 8.87 1.92 12.00
CA GLN A 233 8.66 3.35 12.11
C GLN A 233 9.90 4.15 11.66
N ASP A 234 11.10 3.71 12.04
CA ASP A 234 12.34 4.38 11.60
C ASP A 234 12.53 4.27 10.08
N ALA A 235 12.34 3.07 9.53
CA ALA A 235 12.39 2.83 8.08
C ALA A 235 11.36 3.68 7.33
N TYR A 236 10.10 3.68 7.77
CA TYR A 236 9.03 4.46 7.13
C TYR A 236 9.33 5.96 7.14
N ARG A 237 9.81 6.50 8.26
CA ARG A 237 10.19 7.90 8.38
C ARG A 237 11.34 8.26 7.44
N ARG A 238 12.40 7.43 7.38
CA ARG A 238 13.55 7.68 6.48
C ARG A 238 13.15 7.57 5.01
N ILE A 239 12.35 6.56 4.64
CA ILE A 239 11.76 6.44 3.31
C ILE A 239 10.93 7.69 2.96
N GLY A 240 10.10 8.17 3.88
CA GLY A 240 9.30 9.38 3.69
C GLY A 240 10.15 10.64 3.43
N LEU A 241 11.23 10.82 4.18
CA LEU A 241 12.17 11.94 3.98
C LEU A 241 12.85 11.87 2.61
N ILE A 242 13.32 10.69 2.18
CA ILE A 242 13.94 10.51 0.86
C ILE A 242 12.91 10.74 -0.25
N ALA A 243 11.70 10.19 -0.12
CA ALA A 243 10.62 10.37 -1.08
C ALA A 243 10.22 11.85 -1.22
N GLY A 244 10.11 12.56 -0.10
CA GLY A 244 9.85 14.00 -0.07
C GLY A 244 10.96 14.79 -0.79
N LEU A 245 12.23 14.49 -0.48
CA LEU A 245 13.37 15.14 -1.11
C LEU A 245 13.43 14.92 -2.64
N ILE A 246 13.17 13.69 -3.09
CA ILE A 246 13.08 13.36 -4.52
C ILE A 246 11.93 14.15 -5.15
N THR A 247 10.74 14.10 -4.55
CA THR A 247 9.54 14.77 -5.07
C THR A 247 9.73 16.29 -5.17
N GLU A 248 10.35 16.93 -4.17
CA GLU A 248 10.68 18.36 -4.21
C GLU A 248 11.67 18.70 -5.34
N SER A 249 12.59 17.78 -5.65
CA SER A 249 13.67 18.00 -6.62
C SER A 249 13.25 17.76 -8.06
N VAL A 250 12.42 16.74 -8.31
CA VAL A 250 12.04 16.31 -9.66
C VAL A 250 10.54 16.42 -9.95
N GLY A 251 9.73 16.82 -8.96
CA GLY A 251 8.27 16.79 -9.06
C GLY A 251 7.73 15.35 -9.16
N GLY A 252 6.41 15.25 -9.31
CA GLY A 252 5.71 13.97 -9.42
C GLY A 252 4.74 13.73 -8.28
N TYR A 253 4.37 12.47 -8.09
CA TYR A 253 3.43 12.02 -7.08
C TYR A 253 3.97 10.80 -6.36
N VAL A 254 3.60 10.64 -5.09
CA VAL A 254 4.01 9.50 -4.26
C VAL A 254 2.84 8.56 -4.07
N THR A 255 3.07 7.27 -4.28
CA THR A 255 2.14 6.19 -3.92
C THR A 255 2.81 5.23 -2.95
N ASP A 256 2.05 4.61 -2.05
CA ASP A 256 2.54 3.44 -1.31
C ASP A 256 2.51 2.18 -2.18
N LEU A 257 3.00 1.06 -1.62
CA LEU A 257 3.01 -0.24 -2.29
C LEU A 257 1.61 -0.72 -2.72
N GLU A 258 0.57 -0.28 -2.02
CA GLU A 258 -0.82 -0.64 -2.29
C GLU A 258 -1.43 0.24 -3.39
N GLY A 259 -0.68 1.23 -3.90
CA GLY A 259 -1.09 2.12 -4.98
C GLY A 259 -1.92 3.32 -4.52
N LEU A 260 -1.99 3.58 -3.22
CA LEU A 260 -2.70 4.72 -2.65
C LEU A 260 -1.80 5.95 -2.70
N LEU A 261 -2.36 7.11 -3.06
CA LEU A 261 -1.61 8.36 -3.03
C LEU A 261 -1.24 8.73 -1.58
N VAL A 262 -0.03 9.26 -1.44
CA VAL A 262 0.52 9.73 -0.18
C VAL A 262 1.04 11.15 -0.38
N ASP A 263 0.66 12.07 0.51
CA ASP A 263 1.33 13.37 0.58
C ASP A 263 2.64 13.18 1.37
N PRO A 264 3.82 13.50 0.81
CA PRO A 264 5.06 13.46 1.55
C PRO A 264 5.06 14.29 2.83
N ALA A 265 4.24 15.35 2.91
CA ALA A 265 4.09 16.15 4.13
C ALA A 265 3.44 15.36 5.29
N ASP A 266 2.67 14.30 4.99
CA ASP A 266 2.07 13.42 6.00
C ASP A 266 3.09 12.41 6.58
N LEU A 267 4.31 12.39 6.03
CA LEU A 267 5.36 11.41 6.35
C LEU A 267 6.53 11.98 7.18
N ALA A 268 6.55 13.31 7.42
CA ALA A 268 7.64 14.04 8.07
C ALA A 268 7.37 14.38 9.55
#